data_AF-A0A969GV81-F1
#
_entry.id   AF-A0A969GV81-F1
#
_cell.length_a   1.000
_cell.length_b   1.000
_cell.length_c   1.000
_cell.angle_alpha   90.00
_cell.angle_beta   90.00
_cell.angle_gamma   90.00
#
_symmetry.space_group_name_H-M   'P 1'
#
loop_
_entity.id
_entity.type
_entity.pdbx_description
1 polymer ?
#
loop_
_entity_poly.entity_id
_entity_poly.type
_entity_poly.pdbx_seq_one_letter_code
_entity_poly.pdbx_strand_id
1 'polypeptide(L)'
;MKPGFVATGTCSQAELETLLKEQMGDKGWHFVRWAHRVSGFHKGMPKTLDCLEGQMFTSDRELRWKPQGQEFNVLLLSTQDASDLTQLKPDFTHISGNWVTQDWNAHIYPKTETRLPTVVSADGITIGQRYFIDQTTWTVHFVSLIAKEAK
;
A
#
# COMPACT_ATOMS: atom_id res chain seq x y z
N MET A 1 -2.52 7.39 -19.07
CA MET A 1 -3.02 6.86 -17.77
C MET A 1 -3.36 5.39 -17.97
N LYS A 2 -3.14 4.56 -16.95
CA LYS A 2 -3.41 3.11 -17.02
C LYS A 2 -4.68 2.79 -16.22
N PRO A 3 -5.37 1.66 -16.46
CA PRO A 3 -6.45 1.23 -15.58
C PRO A 3 -5.96 1.09 -14.13
N GLY A 4 -6.86 1.39 -13.18
CA GLY A 4 -6.65 1.15 -11.76
C GLY A 4 -7.72 0.22 -11.21
N PHE A 5 -7.38 -0.49 -10.14
CA PHE A 5 -8.29 -1.31 -9.38
C PHE A 5 -8.22 -0.91 -7.90
N VAL A 6 -9.40 -0.69 -7.31
CA VAL A 6 -9.55 -0.27 -5.91
C VAL A 6 -10.57 -1.19 -5.25
N ALA A 7 -10.18 -1.85 -4.16
CA ALA A 7 -11.08 -2.72 -3.42
C ALA A 7 -10.82 -2.66 -1.91
N THR A 8 -11.84 -3.00 -1.13
CA THR A 8 -11.76 -3.06 0.32
C THR A 8 -12.35 -4.36 0.85
N GLY A 9 -11.84 -4.84 1.99
CA GLY A 9 -12.37 -6.03 2.65
C GLY A 9 -12.09 -5.99 4.14
N THR A 10 -12.67 -6.93 4.89
CA THR A 10 -12.36 -7.18 6.30
C THR A 10 -11.81 -8.59 6.46
N CYS A 11 -10.82 -8.76 7.33
CA CYS A 11 -10.21 -10.07 7.55
C CYS A 11 -9.69 -10.24 8.97
N SER A 12 -9.52 -11.50 9.35
CA SER A 12 -8.77 -11.88 10.55
C SER A 12 -7.27 -11.62 10.39
N GLN A 13 -6.53 -11.69 11.50
CA GLN A 13 -5.05 -11.59 11.47
C GLN A 13 -4.42 -12.68 10.58
N ALA A 14 -4.88 -13.93 10.68
CA ALA A 14 -4.33 -15.04 9.91
C ALA A 14 -4.55 -14.87 8.39
N GLU A 15 -5.70 -14.34 7.99
CA GLU A 15 -5.99 -14.01 6.60
C GLU A 15 -5.14 -12.85 6.09
N LEU A 16 -4.93 -11.82 6.92
CA LEU A 16 -4.04 -10.72 6.57
C LEU A 16 -2.60 -11.20 6.34
N GLU A 17 -2.08 -12.05 7.23
CA GLU A 17 -0.73 -12.63 7.08
C GLU A 17 -0.61 -13.45 5.81
N THR A 18 -1.63 -14.25 5.49
CA THR A 18 -1.71 -15.04 4.26
C THR A 18 -1.72 -14.13 3.03
N LEU A 19 -2.59 -13.11 3.02
CA LEU A 19 -2.70 -12.14 1.94
C LEU A 19 -1.38 -11.42 1.68
N LEU A 20 -0.74 -10.90 2.72
CA LEU A 20 0.55 -10.20 2.60
C LEU A 20 1.64 -11.13 2.04
N LYS A 21 1.68 -12.38 2.53
CA LYS A 21 2.66 -13.37 2.07
C LYS A 21 2.45 -13.76 0.60
N GLU A 22 1.22 -14.02 0.18
CA GLU A 22 0.90 -14.46 -1.18
C GLU A 22 1.02 -13.34 -2.21
N GLN A 23 0.59 -12.12 -1.86
CA GLN A 23 0.52 -11.01 -2.82
C GLN A 23 1.81 -10.22 -2.92
N MET A 24 2.62 -10.20 -1.87
CA MET A 24 3.79 -9.32 -1.80
C MET A 24 5.08 -10.12 -1.58
N GLY A 25 5.03 -11.16 -0.73
CA GLY A 25 6.17 -12.00 -0.39
C GLY A 25 7.42 -11.21 -0.01
N ASP A 26 8.60 -11.71 -0.39
CA ASP A 26 9.89 -11.06 -0.11
C ASP A 26 10.22 -9.88 -1.04
N LYS A 27 9.35 -9.62 -2.02
CA LYS A 27 9.53 -8.54 -3.01
C LYS A 27 8.93 -7.22 -2.54
N GLY A 28 7.92 -7.28 -1.66
CA GLY A 28 7.26 -6.11 -1.14
C GLY A 28 8.10 -5.33 -0.12
N TRP A 29 7.81 -4.04 -0.04
CA TRP A 29 8.26 -3.17 1.02
C TRP A 29 7.10 -2.86 1.93
N HIS A 30 7.35 -2.75 3.23
CA HIS A 30 6.32 -2.38 4.19
C HIS A 30 6.80 -1.28 5.13
N PHE A 31 5.83 -0.60 5.72
CA PHE A 31 6.02 0.07 6.98
C PHE A 31 4.75 -0.04 7.82
N VAL A 32 4.94 -0.01 9.13
CA VAL A 32 3.86 -0.03 10.12
C VAL A 32 3.89 1.27 10.91
N ARG A 33 2.72 1.69 11.38
CA ARG A 33 2.52 2.94 12.10
C ARG A 33 1.80 2.72 13.42
N TRP A 34 2.25 3.48 14.40
CA TRP A 34 1.61 3.69 15.69
C TRP A 34 1.19 5.16 15.76
N ALA A 35 0.36 5.52 16.75
CA ALA A 35 -0.05 6.91 16.96
C ALA A 35 1.14 7.89 17.12
N HIS A 36 2.29 7.42 17.58
CA HIS A 36 3.46 8.26 17.88
C HIS A 36 4.70 7.98 17.01
N ARG A 37 4.66 6.99 16.11
CA ARG A 37 5.84 6.61 15.32
C ARG A 37 5.49 5.83 14.04
N VAL A 38 6.44 5.82 13.11
CA VAL A 38 6.44 4.92 11.94
C VAL A 38 7.69 4.06 11.98
N SER A 39 7.62 2.82 11.48
CA SER A 39 8.77 1.89 11.49
C SER A 39 9.91 2.28 10.56
N GLY A 40 9.66 3.17 9.60
CA GLY A 40 10.49 3.28 8.39
C GLY A 40 10.19 2.15 7.39
N PHE A 41 10.85 2.20 6.23
CA PHE A 41 10.68 1.22 5.17
C PHE A 41 11.52 -0.03 5.44
N HIS A 42 10.88 -1.20 5.40
CA HIS A 42 11.51 -2.51 5.54
C HIS A 42 11.15 -3.39 4.36
N LYS A 43 12.08 -4.24 3.92
CA LYS A 43 11.83 -5.22 2.86
C LYS A 43 11.30 -6.53 3.44
N GLY A 44 10.39 -7.19 2.72
CA GLY A 44 9.79 -8.47 3.11
C GLY A 44 8.64 -8.30 4.10
N MET A 45 8.32 -9.34 4.86
CA MET A 45 7.17 -9.37 5.76
C MET A 45 7.40 -8.59 7.07
N PRO A 46 6.35 -7.94 7.62
CA PRO A 46 6.40 -7.37 8.97
C PRO A 46 6.58 -8.47 10.03
N LYS A 47 7.37 -8.19 11.08
CA LYS A 47 7.68 -9.16 12.14
C LYS A 47 6.49 -9.45 13.07
N THR A 48 5.59 -8.48 13.24
CA THR A 48 4.36 -8.59 14.03
C THR A 48 3.31 -7.65 13.42
N LEU A 49 2.05 -8.06 13.50
CA LEU A 49 0.90 -7.28 13.08
C LEU A 49 0.05 -6.79 14.27
N ASP A 50 0.49 -7.07 15.51
CA ASP A 50 -0.33 -6.87 16.71
C ASP A 50 -0.59 -5.39 16.97
N CYS A 51 -1.87 -4.99 16.86
CA CYS A 51 -2.34 -3.62 17.10
C CYS A 51 -1.70 -2.54 16.20
N LEU A 52 -1.23 -2.92 15.00
CA LEU A 52 -0.58 -2.00 14.07
C LEU A 52 -1.45 -1.68 12.87
N GLU A 53 -1.51 -0.41 12.52
CA GLU A 53 -1.86 -0.01 11.16
C GLU A 53 -0.62 -0.13 10.29
N GLY A 54 -0.78 -0.52 9.03
CA GLY A 54 0.37 -0.66 8.16
C GLY A 54 0.02 -0.65 6.70
N GLN A 55 1.07 -0.61 5.90
CA GLN A 55 0.97 -0.76 4.47
C GLN A 55 2.15 -1.54 3.93
N MET A 56 1.88 -2.33 2.90
CA MET A 56 2.86 -3.05 2.12
C MET A 56 2.64 -2.71 0.65
N PHE A 57 3.71 -2.55 -0.12
CA PHE A 57 3.63 -2.11 -1.50
C PHE A 57 4.73 -2.73 -2.36
N THR A 58 4.42 -2.89 -3.63
CA THR A 58 5.30 -3.36 -4.72
C THR A 58 5.30 -2.31 -5.83
N SER A 59 5.74 -2.66 -7.04
CA SER A 59 5.66 -1.78 -8.21
C SER A 59 4.24 -1.69 -8.80
N ASP A 60 3.40 -2.71 -8.56
CA ASP A 60 2.08 -2.86 -9.18
C ASP A 60 0.91 -2.68 -8.20
N ARG A 61 1.11 -2.85 -6.89
CA ARG A 61 0.05 -2.70 -5.90
C ARG A 61 0.50 -2.18 -4.53
N GLU A 62 -0.47 -1.74 -3.76
CA GLU A 62 -0.35 -1.45 -2.33
C GLU A 62 -1.53 -2.05 -1.58
N LEU A 63 -1.22 -2.68 -0.43
CA LEU A 63 -2.17 -3.11 0.57
C LEU A 63 -2.01 -2.24 1.80
N ARG A 64 -3.11 -1.73 2.34
CA ARG A 64 -3.15 -1.03 3.63
C ARG A 64 -4.07 -1.78 4.56
N TRP A 65 -3.69 -1.88 5.84
CA TRP A 65 -4.54 -2.47 6.85
C TRP A 65 -4.66 -1.56 8.07
N LYS A 66 -5.81 -1.65 8.73
CA LYS A 66 -6.11 -0.97 9.98
C LYS A 66 -6.92 -1.88 10.91
N PRO A 67 -6.54 -2.03 12.18
CA PRO A 67 -7.34 -2.79 13.15
C PRO A 67 -8.75 -2.20 13.31
N GLN A 68 -9.76 -3.08 13.34
CA GLN A 68 -11.15 -2.80 13.67
C GLN A 68 -11.69 -3.90 14.58
N GLY A 69 -11.71 -3.66 15.90
CA GLY A 69 -12.13 -4.67 16.87
C GLY A 69 -11.18 -5.86 16.87
N GLN A 70 -11.68 -7.05 16.54
CA GLN A 70 -10.89 -8.28 16.42
C GLN A 70 -10.41 -8.56 14.98
N GLU A 71 -10.75 -7.69 14.03
CA GLU A 71 -10.46 -7.85 12.61
C GLU A 71 -9.61 -6.68 12.08
N PHE A 72 -9.30 -6.72 10.79
CA PHE A 72 -8.61 -5.67 10.06
C PHE A 72 -9.45 -5.22 8.86
N ASN A 73 -9.58 -3.90 8.69
CA ASN A 73 -9.96 -3.32 7.41
C ASN A 73 -8.76 -3.33 6.48
N VAL A 74 -8.94 -3.82 5.26
CA VAL A 74 -7.91 -3.90 4.24
C VAL A 74 -8.34 -3.12 3.00
N LEU A 75 -7.48 -2.21 2.53
CA LEU A 75 -7.60 -1.51 1.25
C LEU A 75 -6.55 -2.04 0.28
N LEU A 76 -6.98 -2.45 -0.91
CA LEU A 76 -6.13 -2.87 -2.02
C LEU A 76 -6.19 -1.81 -3.14
N LEU A 77 -5.02 -1.33 -3.52
CA LEU A 77 -4.81 -0.41 -4.64
C LEU A 77 -3.89 -1.11 -5.65
N SER A 78 -4.37 -1.43 -6.85
CA SER A 78 -3.61 -2.23 -7.82
C SER A 78 -3.73 -1.68 -9.24
N THR A 79 -2.75 -1.97 -10.09
CA THR A 79 -2.85 -1.82 -11.56
C THR A 79 -3.08 -3.14 -12.28
N GLN A 80 -3.21 -4.25 -11.55
CA GLN A 80 -3.59 -5.54 -12.12
C GLN A 80 -5.09 -5.62 -12.39
N ASP A 81 -5.48 -6.56 -13.24
CA ASP A 81 -6.88 -6.80 -13.57
C ASP A 81 -7.66 -7.27 -12.33
N ALA A 82 -8.92 -6.85 -12.23
CA ALA A 82 -9.84 -7.29 -11.20
C ALA A 82 -10.01 -8.82 -11.17
N SER A 83 -9.95 -9.48 -12.33
CA SER A 83 -10.07 -10.94 -12.44
C SER A 83 -9.02 -11.68 -11.62
N ASP A 84 -7.81 -11.11 -11.53
CA ASP A 84 -6.68 -11.71 -10.83
C ASP A 84 -6.76 -11.48 -9.31
N LEU A 85 -7.65 -10.59 -8.87
CA LEU A 85 -7.75 -10.12 -7.49
C LEU A 85 -9.05 -10.52 -6.79
N THR A 86 -10.08 -10.92 -7.55
CA THR A 86 -11.39 -11.36 -7.00
C THR A 86 -11.36 -12.73 -6.34
N GLN A 87 -10.30 -13.52 -6.56
CA GLN A 87 -10.09 -14.81 -5.89
C GLN A 87 -9.31 -14.69 -4.58
N LEU A 88 -8.84 -13.49 -4.23
CA LEU A 88 -8.07 -13.27 -3.02
C LEU A 88 -8.97 -13.36 -1.78
N LYS A 89 -8.38 -13.83 -0.68
CA LYS A 89 -8.96 -13.67 0.66
C LYS A 89 -8.30 -12.47 1.34
N PRO A 90 -9.07 -11.59 2.03
CA PRO A 90 -10.52 -11.65 2.23
C PRO A 90 -11.34 -11.35 0.98
N ASP A 91 -12.64 -11.61 1.05
CA ASP A 91 -13.58 -11.29 -0.02
C ASP A 91 -13.61 -9.76 -0.26
N PHE A 92 -12.83 -9.31 -1.24
CA PHE A 92 -12.70 -7.90 -1.57
C PHE A 92 -13.96 -7.40 -2.27
N THR A 93 -14.55 -6.35 -1.71
CA THR A 93 -15.58 -5.56 -2.36
C THR A 93 -14.93 -4.49 -3.21
N HIS A 94 -15.15 -4.54 -4.53
CA HIS A 94 -14.69 -3.51 -5.46
C HIS A 94 -15.34 -2.17 -5.13
N ILE A 95 -14.52 -1.12 -5.04
CA ILE A 95 -15.01 0.25 -4.88
C ILE A 95 -15.34 0.77 -6.27
N SER A 96 -16.62 1.08 -6.51
CA SER A 96 -17.08 1.59 -7.79
C SER A 96 -16.37 2.90 -8.17
N GLY A 97 -16.04 3.03 -9.45
CA GLY A 97 -15.36 4.20 -10.00
C GLY A 97 -14.73 3.87 -11.35
N ASN A 98 -14.56 4.89 -12.21
CA ASN A 98 -13.82 4.73 -13.45
C ASN A 98 -12.34 5.02 -13.17
N TRP A 99 -11.68 4.08 -12.50
CA TRP A 99 -10.34 4.28 -11.96
C TRP A 99 -9.27 4.28 -13.05
N VAL A 100 -8.52 5.38 -13.13
CA VAL A 100 -7.29 5.47 -13.90
C VAL A 100 -6.12 5.86 -13.01
N THR A 101 -4.92 5.46 -13.39
CA THR A 101 -3.70 5.64 -12.61
C THR A 101 -2.65 6.49 -13.32
N GLN A 102 -1.93 7.26 -12.50
CA GLN A 102 -0.79 8.05 -12.91
C GLN A 102 0.34 7.99 -11.88
N ASP A 103 1.55 7.65 -12.35
CA ASP A 103 2.72 7.49 -11.50
C ASP A 103 3.55 8.77 -11.45
N TRP A 104 4.04 9.11 -10.26
CA TRP A 104 4.88 10.26 -9.97
C TRP A 104 6.13 9.83 -9.20
N ASN A 105 7.21 10.62 -9.32
CA ASN A 105 8.38 10.47 -8.46
C ASN A 105 8.05 11.01 -7.06
N ALA A 106 8.37 10.23 -6.03
CA ALA A 106 8.30 10.70 -4.66
C ALA A 106 9.69 11.17 -4.23
N HIS A 107 9.72 12.30 -3.53
CA HIS A 107 10.95 12.83 -2.97
C HIS A 107 11.07 12.41 -1.50
N ILE A 108 12.18 11.75 -1.18
CA ILE A 108 12.58 11.48 0.21
C ILE A 108 13.54 12.59 0.60
N TYR A 109 13.26 13.27 1.70
CA TYR A 109 14.16 14.29 2.21
C TYR A 109 15.43 13.65 2.80
N PRO A 110 16.62 14.21 2.54
CA PRO A 110 17.84 13.74 3.18
C PRO A 110 17.78 13.98 4.69
N LYS A 111 18.51 13.17 5.48
CA LYS A 111 18.55 13.29 6.96
C LYS A 111 19.04 14.66 7.46
N THR A 112 19.75 15.41 6.60
CA THR A 112 20.25 16.76 6.87
C THR A 112 19.21 17.86 6.65
N GLU A 113 18.05 17.53 6.07
CA GLU A 113 16.96 18.49 5.83
C GLU A 113 16.19 18.76 7.12
N THR A 114 15.84 20.02 7.38
CA THR A 114 15.08 20.42 8.59
C THR A 114 13.57 20.25 8.43
N ARG A 115 13.09 19.89 7.24
CA ARG A 115 11.67 19.70 6.92
C ARG A 115 11.20 18.32 7.36
N LEU A 116 10.05 18.27 8.00
CA LEU A 116 9.41 17.03 8.41
C LEU A 116 8.78 16.29 7.21
N PRO A 117 8.73 14.94 7.24
CA PRO A 117 9.23 14.07 8.30
C PRO A 117 10.72 13.73 8.15
N THR A 118 11.51 14.01 9.19
CA THR A 118 12.98 13.80 9.20
C THR A 118 13.42 12.37 9.56
N VAL A 119 12.46 11.48 9.87
CA VAL A 119 12.73 10.20 10.56
C VAL A 119 12.61 8.97 9.63
N VAL A 120 12.16 9.15 8.39
CA VAL A 120 11.94 8.01 7.47
C VAL A 120 13.18 7.79 6.60
N SER A 121 14.08 6.91 7.05
CA SER A 121 15.17 6.40 6.20
C SER A 121 14.58 5.54 5.07
N ALA A 122 15.03 5.77 3.85
CA ALA A 122 14.65 5.00 2.67
C ALA A 122 15.89 4.37 2.02
N ASP A 123 16.88 4.01 2.84
CA ASP A 123 18.13 3.44 2.37
C ASP A 123 17.84 2.16 1.58
N GLY A 124 18.21 2.16 0.29
CA GLY A 124 18.02 1.00 -0.59
C GLY A 124 16.67 0.88 -1.30
N ILE A 125 15.79 1.89 -1.23
CA ILE A 125 14.55 1.94 -2.02
C ILE A 125 14.39 3.26 -2.79
N THR A 126 14.06 3.16 -4.07
CA THR A 126 13.51 4.29 -4.83
C THR A 126 11.99 4.21 -4.76
N ILE A 127 11.32 5.24 -4.27
CA ILE A 127 9.86 5.27 -4.16
C ILE A 127 9.21 6.20 -5.19
N GLY A 128 8.01 5.84 -5.60
CA GLY A 128 7.08 6.73 -6.29
C GLY A 128 5.75 6.82 -5.57
N GLN A 129 4.89 7.66 -6.12
CA GLN A 129 3.47 7.69 -5.81
C GLN A 129 2.67 7.27 -7.03
N ARG A 130 1.54 6.60 -6.84
CA ARG A 130 0.56 6.32 -7.89
C ARG A 130 -0.78 6.90 -7.47
N TYR A 131 -1.32 7.78 -8.30
CA TYR A 131 -2.59 8.45 -8.05
C TYR A 131 -3.69 7.62 -8.69
N PHE A 132 -4.72 7.29 -7.92
CA PHE A 132 -5.96 6.66 -8.39
C PHE A 132 -7.00 7.75 -8.55
N ILE A 133 -7.32 8.03 -9.81
CA ILE A 133 -8.16 9.12 -10.25
C ILE A 133 -9.48 8.52 -10.73
N ASP A 134 -10.60 9.02 -10.22
CA ASP A 134 -11.89 8.72 -10.85
C ASP A 134 -11.99 9.58 -12.12
N GLN A 135 -11.96 8.94 -13.29
CA GLN A 135 -11.98 9.61 -14.58
C GLN A 135 -13.29 10.37 -14.84
N THR A 136 -14.36 10.04 -14.12
CA THR A 136 -15.65 10.75 -14.22
C THR A 136 -15.57 12.14 -13.59
N THR A 137 -14.90 12.24 -12.44
CA THR A 137 -14.84 13.46 -11.63
C THR A 137 -13.47 14.15 -11.70
N TRP A 138 -12.47 13.52 -12.32
CA TRP A 138 -11.05 13.92 -12.31
C TRP A 138 -10.46 14.12 -10.91
N THR A 139 -11.07 13.50 -9.90
CA THR A 139 -10.65 13.63 -8.50
C THR A 139 -9.65 12.52 -8.16
N VAL A 140 -8.54 12.90 -7.51
CA VAL A 140 -7.62 11.94 -6.90
C VAL A 140 -8.24 11.45 -5.59
N HIS A 141 -8.69 10.21 -5.54
CA HIS A 141 -9.28 9.61 -4.33
C HIS A 141 -8.24 8.89 -3.47
N PHE A 142 -7.26 8.26 -4.11
CA PHE A 142 -6.21 7.52 -3.40
C PHE A 142 -4.85 7.82 -4.00
N VAL A 143 -3.83 7.82 -3.14
CA VAL A 143 -2.42 7.95 -3.54
C VAL A 143 -1.67 6.81 -2.90
N SER A 144 -1.22 5.82 -3.67
CA SER A 144 -0.42 4.69 -3.17
C SER A 144 1.08 4.96 -3.29
N LEU A 145 1.88 4.30 -2.47
CA LEU A 145 3.32 4.18 -2.71
C LEU A 145 3.57 3.09 -3.75
N ILE A 146 4.65 3.25 -4.51
CA ILE A 146 5.17 2.24 -5.42
C ILE A 146 6.68 2.09 -5.24
N ALA A 147 7.16 0.85 -5.21
CA ALA A 147 8.58 0.56 -5.27
C ALA A 147 9.05 0.68 -6.72
N LYS A 148 10.06 1.51 -6.96
CA LYS A 148 10.70 1.64 -8.27
C LYS A 148 11.98 0.82 -8.28
N GLU A 149 12.23 0.17 -9.41
CA GLU A 149 13.54 -0.43 -9.66
C GLU A 149 14.59 0.68 -9.67
N ALA A 150 15.74 0.40 -9.04
CA ALA A 150 16.89 1.29 -9.14
C ALA A 150 17.33 1.32 -10.62
N LYS A 151 17.45 2.53 -11.18
CA LYS A 151 18.01 2.72 -12.52
C LYS A 151 19.50 2.43 -12.53
#